data_AF-A0A0D3I0K5-F1
#
_entry.id   AF-A0A0D3I0K5-F1
#
_cell.length_a   1.000
_cell.length_b   1.000
_cell.length_c   1.000
_cell.angle_alpha   90.00
_cell.angle_beta   90.00
_cell.angle_gamma   90.00
#
_symmetry.space_group_name_H-M   'P 1'
#
loop_
_entity.id
_entity.type
_entity.pdbx_description
1 polymer ?
#
loop_
_entity_poly.entity_id
_entity_poly.type
_entity_poly.pdbx_seq_one_letter_code
_entity_poly.pdbx_strand_id
1 'polypeptide(L)'
;MTSVEAVTSALEKLGIKPSAMVEHDAAMTVEAGLQAIEGKCPGVFVKNLVVRDKKAGLFLLSVRHDAKVDMKALPQLLGVSGGNFRMADSALMTEKLGVAQA
;
A
#
# COMPACT_ATOMS: atom_id res chain seq x y z
N MET A 1 2.46 14.15 -9.00
CA MET A 1 1.45 13.34 -8.30
C MET A 1 0.34 13.06 -9.29
N THR A 2 0.00 11.79 -9.52
CA THR A 2 -1.06 11.39 -10.46
C THR A 2 -2.42 11.63 -9.81
N SER A 3 -3.37 12.23 -10.53
CA SER A 3 -4.73 12.44 -10.01
C SER A 3 -5.55 11.16 -10.00
N VAL A 4 -6.65 11.14 -9.23
CA VAL A 4 -7.56 9.99 -9.17
C VAL A 4 -8.14 9.69 -10.56
N GLU A 5 -8.53 10.72 -11.31
CA GLU A 5 -9.09 10.60 -12.66
C GLU A 5 -8.10 9.99 -13.65
N ALA A 6 -6.81 10.34 -13.52
CA ALA A 6 -5.76 9.77 -14.35
C ALA A 6 -5.56 8.28 -14.05
N VAL A 7 -5.64 7.87 -12.77
CA VAL A 7 -5.56 6.45 -12.38
C VAL A 7 -6.78 5.68 -12.86
N THR A 8 -8.00 6.19 -12.63
CA THR A 8 -9.22 5.50 -13.06
C THR A 8 -9.28 5.35 -14.57
N SER A 9 -8.92 6.39 -15.34
CA SER A 9 -8.83 6.31 -16.81
C SER A 9 -7.83 5.26 -17.28
N ALA A 10 -6.68 5.12 -16.61
CA ALA A 10 -5.69 4.09 -16.94
C ALA A 10 -6.24 2.68 -16.67
N LEU A 11 -6.94 2.47 -15.56
CA LEU A 11 -7.59 1.19 -15.23
C LEU A 11 -8.67 0.83 -16.26
N GLU A 12 -9.50 1.79 -16.66
CA GLU A 12 -10.53 1.61 -17.69
C GLU A 12 -9.93 1.17 -19.03
N LYS A 13 -8.82 1.79 -19.46
CA LYS A 13 -8.10 1.42 -20.69
C LYS A 13 -7.55 -0.01 -20.62
N LEU A 14 -7.24 -0.52 -19.44
CA LEU A 14 -6.82 -1.90 -19.20
C LEU A 14 -8.01 -2.86 -19.01
N GLY A 15 -9.24 -2.37 -19.07
CA GLY A 15 -10.45 -3.16 -18.83
C GLY A 15 -10.68 -3.52 -17.35
N ILE A 16 -9.98 -2.86 -16.42
CA ILE A 16 -10.10 -3.08 -14.98
C ILE A 16 -11.15 -2.12 -14.43
N LYS A 17 -12.27 -2.66 -13.97
CA LYS A 17 -13.36 -1.86 -13.36
C LYS A 17 -13.40 -2.09 -11.85
N PRO A 18 -13.28 -1.03 -11.02
CA PRO A 18 -13.51 -1.15 -9.58
C PRO A 18 -14.93 -1.66 -9.30
N SER A 19 -15.07 -2.57 -8.34
CA SER A 19 -16.39 -3.05 -7.89
C SER A 19 -17.14 -2.00 -7.09
N ALA A 20 -16.41 -1.15 -6.37
CA ALA A 20 -16.93 -0.01 -5.62
C ALA A 20 -15.85 1.07 -5.49
N MET A 21 -16.27 2.33 -5.45
CA MET A 21 -15.47 3.47 -5.01
C MET A 21 -16.28 4.21 -3.94
N VAL A 22 -15.69 4.39 -2.77
CA VAL A 22 -16.36 4.98 -1.61
C VAL A 22 -15.59 6.22 -1.21
N GLU A 23 -16.23 7.38 -1.35
CA GLU A 23 -15.71 8.63 -0.80
C GLU A 23 -15.96 8.67 0.71
N HIS A 24 -14.94 9.05 1.47
CA HIS A 24 -15.00 9.12 2.92
C HIS A 24 -13.94 10.10 3.45
N ASP A 25 -14.14 10.59 4.67
CA ASP A 25 -13.15 11.42 5.36
C ASP A 25 -11.86 10.64 5.63
N ALA A 26 -10.74 11.34 5.77
CA ALA A 26 -9.45 10.72 6.04
C ALA A 26 -9.48 9.95 7.38
N ALA A 27 -9.25 8.63 7.32
CA ALA A 27 -9.21 7.76 8.48
C ALA A 27 -7.77 7.58 8.99
N MET A 28 -7.50 8.01 10.22
CA MET A 28 -6.17 7.94 10.84
C MET A 28 -5.96 6.69 11.71
N THR A 29 -7.02 5.90 11.90
CA THR A 29 -6.98 4.62 12.62
C THR A 29 -7.50 3.50 11.75
N VAL A 30 -7.08 2.26 12.05
CA VAL A 30 -7.52 1.09 11.30
C VAL A 30 -9.03 0.90 11.44
N GLU A 31 -9.57 1.14 12.65
CA GLU A 31 -10.99 1.01 12.97
C GLU A 31 -11.83 2.02 12.16
N ALA A 32 -11.40 3.28 12.10
CA ALA A 32 -12.08 4.30 11.31
C ALA A 32 -12.08 3.96 9.81
N GLY A 33 -10.95 3.43 9.30
CA GLY A 33 -10.85 3.02 7.89
C GLY A 33 -11.79 1.86 7.55
N LEU A 34 -11.87 0.85 8.43
CA LEU A 34 -12.79 -0.28 8.26
C LEU A 34 -14.25 0.17 8.29
N GLN A 35 -14.63 1.02 9.26
CA GLN A 35 -15.99 1.55 9.38
C GLN A 35 -16.39 2.38 8.15
N ALA A 36 -15.47 3.15 7.57
CA ALA A 36 -15.75 3.99 6.41
C ALA A 36 -16.24 3.18 5.20
N ILE A 37 -15.74 1.95 5.04
CA ILE A 37 -16.00 1.08 3.89
C ILE A 37 -16.89 -0.14 4.21
N GLU A 38 -17.27 -0.34 5.47
CA GLU A 38 -18.06 -1.47 5.93
C GLU A 38 -19.40 -1.56 5.18
N GLY A 39 -19.70 -2.72 4.62
CA GLY A 39 -20.90 -2.96 3.81
C GLY A 39 -20.94 -2.25 2.46
N LYS A 40 -19.94 -1.40 2.13
CA LYS A 40 -19.88 -0.64 0.87
C LYS A 40 -18.89 -1.23 -0.14
N CYS A 41 -17.77 -1.76 0.34
CA CYS A 41 -16.74 -2.38 -0.49
C CYS A 41 -16.63 -3.87 -0.20
N PRO A 42 -16.98 -4.77 -1.14
CA PRO A 42 -16.71 -6.19 -0.98
C PRO A 42 -15.20 -6.45 -1.09
N GLY A 43 -14.69 -7.37 -0.28
CA GLY A 43 -13.30 -7.82 -0.36
C GLY A 43 -12.51 -7.60 0.93
N VAL A 44 -11.20 -7.42 0.76
CA VAL A 44 -10.23 -7.42 1.86
C VAL A 44 -9.53 -6.07 1.93
N PHE A 45 -9.58 -5.43 3.11
CA PHE A 45 -8.86 -4.20 3.36
C PHE A 45 -7.35 -4.48 3.46
N VAL A 46 -6.55 -3.71 2.72
CA VAL A 46 -5.10 -3.86 2.66
C VAL A 46 -4.40 -2.65 3.25
N LYS A 47 -3.25 -2.89 3.88
CA LYS A 47 -2.27 -1.86 4.20
C LYS A 47 -1.05 -2.05 3.30
N ASN A 48 -0.40 -0.93 2.98
CA ASN A 48 0.80 -0.93 2.15
C ASN A 48 2.02 -0.56 2.98
N LEU A 49 3.06 -1.38 2.94
CA LEU A 49 4.34 -1.09 3.59
C LEU A 49 5.38 -0.82 2.50
N VAL A 50 5.98 0.37 2.53
CA VAL A 50 7.12 0.69 1.69
C VAL A 50 8.39 0.40 2.48
N VAL A 51 9.14 -0.61 2.05
CA VAL A 51 10.31 -1.09 2.77
C VAL A 51 11.53 -1.02 1.88
N ARG A 52 12.68 -0.71 2.47
CA ARG A 52 13.95 -0.60 1.78
C ARG A 52 15.01 -1.47 2.41
N ASP A 53 15.87 -1.98 1.56
CA ASP A 53 17.16 -2.57 1.91
C ASP A 53 18.27 -1.78 1.22
N LYS A 54 19.46 -1.74 1.84
CA LYS A 54 20.60 -0.99 1.26
C LYS A 54 21.11 -1.59 -0.05
N LYS A 55 21.07 -2.92 -0.19
CA LYS A 55 21.58 -3.66 -1.35
C LYS A 55 20.48 -4.07 -2.31
N ALA A 56 19.34 -4.52 -1.78
CA ALA A 56 18.23 -5.07 -2.57
C ALA A 56 17.22 -4.01 -3.02
N GLY A 57 17.33 -2.77 -2.56
CA GLY A 57 16.52 -1.66 -3.06
C GLY A 57 15.18 -1.51 -2.34
N LEU A 58 14.18 -1.01 -3.07
CA LEU A 58 12.87 -0.61 -2.54
C LEU A 58 11.80 -1.65 -2.91
N PHE A 59 10.92 -1.96 -1.96
CA PHE A 59 9.82 -2.89 -2.10
C PHE A 59 8.53 -2.23 -1.63
N LEU A 60 7.42 -2.55 -2.31
CA LEU A 60 6.06 -2.22 -1.90
C LEU A 60 5.34 -3.52 -1.55
N LEU A 61 4.89 -3.63 -0.30
CA LEU A 61 4.15 -4.80 0.19
C LEU A 61 2.68 -4.43 0.37
N SER A 62 1.80 -5.04 -0.40
CA SER A 62 0.37 -4.97 -0.17
C SER A 62 -0.07 -6.21 0.61
N VAL A 63 -0.49 -6.00 1.85
CA VAL A 63 -0.87 -7.09 2.77
C VAL A 63 -2.22 -6.80 3.39
N ARG A 64 -2.89 -7.85 3.89
CA ARG A 64 -4.14 -7.68 4.65
C ARG A 64 -3.90 -6.75 5.85
N HIS A 65 -4.87 -5.88 6.16
CA HIS A 65 -4.72 -4.88 7.20
C HIS A 65 -4.36 -5.49 8.58
N ASP A 66 -4.90 -6.66 8.90
CA ASP A 66 -4.67 -7.43 10.13
C ASP A 66 -3.44 -8.35 10.08
N ALA A 67 -2.76 -8.47 8.93
CA ALA A 67 -1.59 -9.31 8.80
C ALA A 67 -0.44 -8.78 9.66
N LYS A 68 0.14 -9.67 10.49
CA LYS A 68 1.39 -9.41 11.19
C LYS A 68 2.55 -9.61 10.22
N VAL A 69 3.34 -8.56 10.00
CA VAL A 69 4.52 -8.60 9.13
C VAL A 69 5.77 -8.64 9.99
N ASP A 70 6.50 -9.76 9.95
CA ASP A 70 7.80 -9.88 10.60
C ASP A 70 8.90 -9.33 9.69
N MET A 71 9.35 -8.12 9.98
CA MET A 71 10.39 -7.42 9.22
C MET A 71 11.76 -8.13 9.25
N LYS A 72 12.01 -9.03 10.20
CA LYS A 72 13.25 -9.80 10.29
C LYS A 72 13.22 -11.05 9.41
N ALA A 73 12.07 -11.71 9.32
CA ALA A 73 11.88 -12.90 8.50
C ALA A 73 11.61 -12.57 7.02
N LEU A 74 11.02 -11.40 6.75
CA LEU A 74 10.62 -10.98 5.42
C LEU A 74 11.73 -11.01 4.35
N PRO A 75 12.98 -10.57 4.62
CA PRO A 75 14.04 -10.64 3.62
C PRO A 75 14.29 -12.06 3.10
N GLN A 76 14.28 -13.05 4.00
CA GLN A 76 14.45 -14.46 3.63
C GLN A 76 13.29 -14.96 2.77
N LEU A 77 12.05 -14.60 3.12
CA LEU A 77 10.85 -14.96 2.35
C LEU A 77 10.86 -14.37 0.94
N LEU A 78 11.49 -13.21 0.75
CA LEU A 78 11.62 -12.53 -0.54
C LEU A 78 12.92 -12.89 -1.29
N GLY A 79 13.69 -13.86 -0.80
CA GLY A 79 14.94 -14.29 -1.43
C GLY A 79 16.10 -13.28 -1.30
N VAL A 80 15.99 -12.30 -0.39
CA VAL A 80 17.04 -11.32 -0.11
C VAL A 80 17.97 -11.86 0.97
N SER A 81 19.03 -12.57 0.54
CA SER A 81 20.04 -13.11 1.43
C SER A 81 20.78 -12.00 2.20
N GLY A 82 20.78 -12.09 3.53
CA GLY A 82 21.39 -11.09 4.41
C GLY A 82 20.71 -9.71 4.38
N GLY A 83 19.46 -9.64 3.91
CA GLY A 83 18.71 -8.39 3.84
C GLY A 83 18.40 -7.82 5.22
N ASN A 84 18.45 -6.49 5.32
CA ASN A 84 18.10 -5.71 6.49
C ASN A 84 17.03 -4.69 6.11
N PHE A 85 15.78 -5.15 6.15
CA PHE A 85 14.64 -4.35 5.73
C PHE A 85 14.28 -3.30 6.79
N ARG A 86 14.05 -2.08 6.33
CA ARG A 86 13.61 -0.94 7.14
C ARG A 86 12.50 -0.21 6.41
N MET A 87 11.66 0.56 7.12
CA MET A 87 10.69 1.42 6.46
C MET A 87 11.40 2.46 5.59
N ALA A 88 10.83 2.73 4.41
CA ALA A 88 11.26 3.85 3.59
C ALA A 88 10.83 5.18 4.25
N ASP A 89 11.62 6.22 4.03
CA ASP A 89 11.26 7.58 4.44
C ASP A 89 10.22 8.19 3.47
N SER A 90 9.51 9.20 3.96
CA SER A 90 8.42 9.87 3.22
C SER A 90 8.91 10.56 1.93
N ALA A 91 10.16 11.05 1.91
CA ALA A 91 10.75 11.66 0.73
C ALA A 91 10.90 10.64 -0.40
N LEU A 92 11.42 9.44 -0.09
CA LEU A 92 11.55 8.34 -1.05
C LEU A 92 10.18 7.83 -1.52
N MET A 93 9.17 7.79 -0.64
CA MET A 93 7.79 7.46 -1.05
C MET A 93 7.22 8.48 -2.04
N THR A 94 7.42 9.77 -1.77
CA THR A 94 6.97 10.85 -2.67
C THR A 94 7.70 10.78 -4.01
N GLU A 95 9.01 10.53 -4.00
CA GLU A 95 9.82 10.40 -5.21
C GLU A 95 9.39 9.21 -6.09
N LYS A 96 9.19 8.03 -5.48
CA LYS A 96 8.96 6.79 -6.23
C LYS A 96 7.50 6.48 -6.51
N LEU A 97 6.60 6.84 -5.60
CA LEU A 97 5.18 6.49 -5.67
C LEU A 97 4.28 7.72 -5.84
N GLY A 98 4.81 8.93 -5.63
CA GLY A 98 4.01 10.16 -5.71
C GLY A 98 2.96 10.29 -4.60
N VAL A 99 3.13 9.57 -3.48
CA VAL A 99 2.25 9.63 -2.31
C VAL A 99 3.05 9.99 -1.06
N ALA A 100 2.42 10.76 -0.16
CA ALA A 100 2.96 11.06 1.14
C ALA A 100 2.57 9.98 2.16
N GLN A 101 3.33 9.88 3.25
CA GLN A 101 2.90 9.12 4.42
C GLN A 101 1.66 9.80 5.02
N ALA A 102 0.59 9.02 5.20
CA ALA A 102 -0.63 9.43 5.91
C ALA A 102 -0.44 9.32 7.43
#